data_AF-A0A669PAN8-F1
#
_entry.id   AF-A0A669PAN8-F1
#
_cell.length_a   1.000
_cell.length_b   1.000
_cell.length_c   1.000
_cell.angle_alpha   90.00
_cell.angle_beta   90.00
_cell.angle_gamma   90.00
#
_symmetry.space_group_name_H-M   'P 1'
#
loop_
_entity.id
_entity.type
_entity.pdbx_description
1 polymer ?
#
loop_
_entity_poly.entity_id
_entity_poly.type
_entity_poly.pdbx_seq_one_letter_code
_entity_poly.pdbx_strand_id
1 'polypeptide(L)' 'MSQPVTAATYVRSLRYGLLRQLADFLDPQEGWKRLAAAITDPAGESRYSQAHIRSGVAVP' A
#
# COMPACT_ATOMS: atom_id res chain seq x y z
N MET A 1 21.95 5.52 10.53
CA MET A 1 21.04 6.66 10.70
C MET A 1 19.83 6.46 9.81
N SER A 2 18.61 6.56 10.35
CA SER A 2 17.39 6.49 9.55
C SER A 2 17.27 7.81 8.79
N GLN A 3 17.19 7.78 7.46
CA GLN A 3 16.77 8.98 6.72
C GLN A 3 15.33 9.31 7.13
N PRO A 4 15.00 10.59 7.32
CA PRO A 4 13.63 10.99 7.64
C PRO A 4 12.70 10.60 6.49
N VAL A 5 11.57 9.98 6.81
CA VAL A 5 10.51 9.72 5.84
C VAL A 5 9.78 11.03 5.58
N THR A 6 9.65 11.39 4.31
CA THR A 6 8.95 12.61 3.87
C THR A 6 7.83 12.24 2.91
N ALA A 7 6.93 13.18 2.59
CA ALA A 7 5.88 12.96 1.59
C ALA A 7 6.41 12.66 0.18
N ALA A 8 7.66 13.01 -0.12
CA ALA A 8 8.32 12.70 -1.40
C ALA A 8 9.04 11.34 -1.41
N THR A 9 9.14 10.67 -0.26
CA THR A 9 9.79 9.35 -0.16
C THR A 9 8.92 8.30 -0.83
N TYR A 10 9.45 7.62 -1.84
CA TYR A 10 8.73 6.51 -2.46
C TYR A 10 8.47 5.38 -1.46
N VAL A 11 7.27 4.80 -1.50
CA VAL A 11 6.87 3.67 -0.64
C VAL A 11 7.85 2.48 -0.76
N ARG A 12 8.32 2.18 -1.98
CA ARG A 12 9.32 1.13 -2.25
C ARG A 12 10.70 1.38 -1.60
N SER A 13 10.96 2.59 -1.12
CA SER A 13 12.21 2.97 -0.45
C SER A 13 12.09 2.93 1.07
N LEU A 14 10.91 2.63 1.61
CA LEU A 14 10.71 2.47 3.05
C LEU A 14 11.45 1.22 3.55
N ARG A 15 11.98 1.31 4.76
CA ARG A 15 12.69 0.19 5.39
C ARG A 15 11.69 -0.91 5.73
N TYR A 16 12.12 -2.16 5.62
CA TYR A 16 11.28 -3.33 5.90
C TYR A 16 10.57 -3.28 7.27
N GLY A 17 11.26 -2.84 8.32
CA GLY A 17 10.65 -2.72 9.66
C GLY A 17 9.45 -1.77 9.69
N LEU A 18 9.51 -0.66 8.94
CA LEU A 18 8.41 0.30 8.84
C LEU A 18 7.26 -0.26 7.96
N LEU A 19 7.59 -0.97 6.87
CA LEU A 19 6.60 -1.66 6.05
C LEU A 19 5.85 -2.72 6.86
N ARG A 20 6.55 -3.46 7.73
CA ARG A 20 5.95 -4.44 8.65
C ARG A 20 4.95 -3.76 9.60
N GLN A 21 5.34 -2.65 10.23
CA GLN A 21 4.44 -1.89 11.10
C GLN A 21 3.23 -1.35 10.34
N LEU A 22 3.41 -0.89 9.10
CA LEU A 22 2.30 -0.45 8.26
C LEU A 22 1.35 -1.61 7.94
N ALA A 23 1.87 -2.80 7.64
CA ALA A 23 1.05 -4.00 7.42
C ALA A 23 0.23 -4.37 8.66
N ASP A 24 0.80 -4.29 9.87
CA ASP A 24 0.08 -4.53 11.12
C ASP A 24 -1.16 -3.60 11.29
N PHE A 25 -1.13 -2.39 10.70
CA PHE A 25 -2.28 -1.48 10.69
C PHE A 25 -3.27 -1.74 9.53
N LEU A 26 -2.81 -2.25 8.39
CA LEU A 26 -3.62 -2.44 7.17
C LEU A 26 -4.25 -3.83 7.05
N ASP A 27 -3.64 -4.85 7.66
CA ASP A 27 -4.14 -6.23 7.63
C ASP A 27 -5.50 -6.40 8.33
N PRO A 28 -5.75 -5.77 9.51
CA PRO A 28 -7.04 -5.87 10.16
C PRO A 28 -8.19 -5.26 9.34
N GLN A 29 -9.37 -5.87 9.43
CA GLN A 29 -10.62 -5.34 8.87
C GLN A 29 -10.57 -5.03 7.37
N GLU A 30 -9.77 -5.80 6.62
CA GLU A 30 -9.60 -5.61 5.17
C GLU A 30 -9.07 -4.21 4.80
N GLY A 31 -8.30 -3.57 5.69
CA GLY A 31 -7.75 -2.23 5.48
C GLY A 31 -6.96 -2.11 4.18
N TRP A 32 -6.17 -3.11 3.85
CA TRP A 32 -5.42 -3.18 2.59
C TRP A 32 -6.33 -3.23 1.35
N LYS A 33 -7.52 -3.88 1.42
CA LYS A 33 -8.48 -3.91 0.30
C LYS A 33 -9.09 -2.53 0.06
N ARG A 34 -9.43 -1.83 1.15
CA ARG A 34 -9.97 -0.46 1.10
C ARG A 34 -8.94 0.51 0.55
N LEU A 35 -7.68 0.38 0.97
CA LEU A 35 -6.57 1.16 0.42
C LEU A 35 -6.36 0.87 -1.06
N ALA A 36 -6.33 -0.40 -1.46
CA ALA A 36 -6.16 -0.79 -2.86
C ALA A 36 -7.27 -0.23 -3.77
N ALA A 37 -8.53 -0.22 -3.29
CA ALA A 37 -9.66 0.37 -4.01
C ALA A 37 -9.59 1.90 -4.14
N ALA A 38 -8.85 2.57 -3.26
CA ALA A 38 -8.65 4.02 -3.29
C ALA A 38 -7.48 4.47 -4.18
N ILE A 39 -6.62 3.54 -4.61
CA ILE A 39 -5.48 3.86 -5.48
C ILE A 39 -5.97 3.93 -6.92
N THR A 40 -5.97 5.13 -7.49
CA THR A 40 -6.31 5.37 -8.89
C THR A 40 -5.06 5.61 -9.73
N ASP A 41 -5.20 5.42 -11.04
CA ASP A 41 -4.25 5.95 -12.00
C ASP A 41 -4.42 7.48 -12.17
N PRO A 42 -3.57 8.16 -12.95
CA PRO A 42 -3.72 9.60 -13.21
C PRO A 42 -5.01 9.98 -13.96
N ALA A 43 -5.69 9.03 -14.60
CA ALA A 43 -6.97 9.25 -15.27
C ALA A 43 -8.17 9.13 -14.30
N GLY A 44 -7.93 8.65 -13.07
CA GLY A 44 -8.95 8.48 -12.03
C GLY A 44 -9.55 7.08 -11.98
N GLU A 45 -9.08 6.15 -12.82
CA GLU A 45 -9.57 4.77 -12.84
C GLU A 45 -8.89 3.92 -11.77
N SER A 46 -9.59 2.92 -11.25
CA SER A 46 -9.03 2.03 -10.22
C SER A 46 -7.79 1.31 -10.74
N ARG A 47 -6.67 1.48 -10.06
CA ARG A 47 -5.41 0.81 -10.42
C ARG A 47 -5.48 -0.71 -10.17
N TYR A 48 -6.29 -1.13 -9.20
CA TYR A 48 -6.46 -2.53 -8.83
C TYR A 48 -7.89 -2.99 -9.12
N SER A 49 -8.02 -4.03 -9.94
CA SER A 49 -9.31 -4.66 -10.23
C SER A 49 -9.73 -5.58 -9.09
N GLN A 50 -11.00 -6.01 -9.08
CA GLN A 50 -11.46 -7.03 -8.13
C GLN A 50 -10.68 -8.35 -8.25
N ALA A 51 -10.18 -8.69 -9.44
CA ALA A 51 -9.32 -9.86 -9.63
C ALA A 51 -8.00 -9.71 -8.86
N HIS A 52 -7.38 -8.53 -8.90
CA HIS A 52 -6.17 -8.23 -8.11
C HIS A 52 -6.45 -8.34 -6.60
N ILE A 53 -7.57 -7.77 -6.14
CA ILE A 53 -7.95 -7.83 -4.72
C ILE A 53 -8.22 -9.27 -4.27
N ARG A 54 -8.87 -10.10 -5.11
CA ARG A 54 -9.19 -11.50 -4.78
C ARG A 54 -7.95 -12.40 -4.73
N SER A 55 -6.95 -12.14 -5.56
CA SER A 55 -5.67 -12.86 -5.52
C SER A 55 -4.78 -12.46 -4.34
N GLY A 56 -5.22 -11.51 -3.50
CA GLY A 56 -4.49 -11.08 -2.32
C GLY A 56 -3.19 -10.40 -2.70
N VAL A 57 -3.25 -9.36 -3.54
CA VAL A 57 -2.05 -8.56 -3.91
C VAL A 57 -1.22 -8.32 -2.66
N ALA A 58 -0.10 -9.04 -2.58
CA ALA A 58 1.01 -8.67 -1.75
C ALA A 58 1.48 -7.34 -2.33
N VAL A 59 1.22 -6.26 -1.60
CA VAL A 59 1.76 -4.94 -1.90
C VAL A 59 3.29 -5.12 -1.95
N PRO A 60 3.93 -4.94 -3.13
CA PRO A 60 5.39 -5.04 -3.23
C PRO A 60 6.09 -3.88 -2.51
#